data_AF-A0A4S8LBU2-F1
#
_entry.id   AF-A0A4S8LBU2-F1
#
_cell.length_a   1.000
_cell.length_b   1.000
_cell.length_c   1.000
_cell.angle_alpha   90.00
_cell.angle_beta   90.00
_cell.angle_gamma   90.00
#
_symmetry.space_group_name_H-M   'P 1'
#
loop_
_entity.id
_entity.type
_entity.pdbx_description
1 polymer ?
#
loop_
_entity_poly.entity_id
_entity_poly.type
_entity_poly.pdbx_seq_one_letter_code
_entity_poly.pdbx_strand_id
1 'polypeptide(L)'
;MSPIQKGDIISFALDCKREVTVTWSQSLSNKSEPYYAIAAKNTSRDNADVNFFVQKNWFDNELNKFATVDGNTARVTITDKFQYGQKNAQGDFRFVVYHDTSRKPYQHRFIETTLLAKGGDIALKLAKGFGYEQLGTNVSDFAKSFIGDYLRNF
;
A
#
# COMPACT_ATOMS: atom_id res chain seq x y z
N MET A 1 4.34 -14.60 -9.86
CA MET A 1 2.94 -14.69 -9.35
C MET A 1 2.71 -13.49 -8.45
N SER A 2 1.53 -12.88 -8.51
CA SER A 2 1.24 -11.71 -7.66
C SER A 2 1.26 -12.09 -6.17
N PRO A 3 1.83 -11.23 -5.29
CA PRO A 3 1.91 -11.50 -3.85
C PRO A 3 0.55 -11.43 -3.15
N ILE A 4 -0.48 -10.90 -3.82
CA ILE A 4 -1.81 -10.72 -3.23
C ILE A 4 -2.93 -10.81 -4.27
N GLN A 5 -4.02 -11.49 -3.94
CA GLN A 5 -5.24 -11.60 -4.75
C GLN A 5 -6.50 -11.39 -3.91
N LYS A 6 -7.63 -11.20 -4.58
CA LYS A 6 -8.95 -11.20 -3.93
C LYS A 6 -9.16 -12.51 -3.16
N GLY A 7 -9.68 -12.42 -1.95
CA GLY A 7 -9.92 -13.55 -1.06
C GLY A 7 -8.73 -13.92 -0.17
N ASP A 8 -7.52 -13.45 -0.47
CA ASP A 8 -6.36 -13.64 0.40
C ASP A 8 -6.52 -12.87 1.73
N ILE A 9 -5.83 -13.32 2.78
CA ILE A 9 -5.80 -12.67 4.09
C ILE A 9 -4.41 -12.11 4.35
N ILE A 10 -4.35 -10.80 4.64
CA ILE A 10 -3.13 -10.15 5.13
C ILE A 10 -3.19 -9.94 6.64
N SER A 11 -2.04 -10.03 7.30
CA SER A 11 -1.88 -9.72 8.72
C SER A 11 -0.78 -8.67 8.92
N PHE A 12 -0.98 -7.76 9.88
CA PHE A 12 0.01 -6.77 10.26
C PHE A 12 -0.11 -6.38 11.74
N ALA A 13 0.99 -5.89 12.31
CA ALA A 13 0.99 -5.34 13.65
C ALA A 13 0.53 -3.86 13.64
N LEU A 14 -0.32 -3.44 14.58
CA LEU A 14 -0.94 -2.11 14.61
C LEU A 14 0.07 -0.98 14.82
N ASP A 15 1.20 -1.27 15.44
CA ASP A 15 2.35 -0.38 15.63
C ASP A 15 3.29 -0.35 14.42
N CYS A 16 3.23 -1.35 13.54
CA CYS A 16 4.05 -1.45 12.32
C CYS A 16 3.46 -0.66 11.14
N LYS A 17 3.23 0.64 11.36
CA LYS A 17 2.69 1.57 10.38
C LYS A 17 3.49 2.86 10.29
N ARG A 18 3.46 3.51 9.14
CA ARG A 18 4.06 4.81 8.89
C ARG A 18 3.05 5.75 8.25
N GLU A 19 2.93 6.97 8.77
CA GLU A 19 2.14 8.01 8.11
C GLU A 19 2.89 8.54 6.87
N VAL A 20 2.19 8.60 5.74
CA VAL A 20 2.65 9.16 4.48
C VAL A 20 1.55 10.04 3.88
N THR A 21 1.94 11.07 3.13
CA THR A 21 0.99 12.01 2.52
C THR A 21 0.98 11.80 1.02
N VAL A 22 -0.15 11.33 0.49
CA VAL A 22 -0.32 11.09 -0.95
C VAL A 22 -0.96 12.33 -1.57
N THR A 23 -0.23 12.95 -2.50
CA THR A 23 -0.69 14.13 -3.25
C THR A 23 -0.96 13.76 -4.71
N TRP A 24 -2.11 14.16 -5.25
CA TRP A 24 -2.48 13.93 -6.66
C TRP A 24 -3.30 15.09 -7.22
N SER A 25 -3.49 15.12 -8.53
CA SER A 25 -4.38 16.08 -9.20
C SER A 25 -5.65 15.38 -9.67
N GLN A 26 -6.79 15.99 -9.41
CA GLN A 26 -8.11 15.51 -9.83
C GLN A 26 -9.05 16.70 -10.01
N SER A 27 -9.79 16.73 -11.12
CA SER A 27 -10.75 17.80 -11.45
C SER A 27 -10.14 19.20 -11.38
N LEU A 28 -8.96 19.40 -12.00
CA LEU A 28 -8.20 20.66 -12.02
C LEU A 28 -7.76 21.17 -10.63
N SER A 29 -7.82 20.33 -9.60
CA SER A 29 -7.40 20.68 -8.24
C SER A 29 -6.37 19.69 -7.70
N ASN A 30 -5.40 20.21 -6.95
CA ASN A 30 -4.49 19.37 -6.19
C ASN A 30 -5.20 18.88 -4.92
N LYS A 31 -5.15 17.57 -4.69
CA LYS A 31 -5.65 16.88 -3.50
C LYS A 31 -4.47 16.30 -2.74
N SER A 32 -4.57 16.27 -1.42
CA SER A 32 -3.53 15.72 -0.55
C SER A 32 -4.20 15.10 0.66
N GLU A 33 -3.89 13.83 0.94
CA GLU A 33 -4.52 13.07 2.01
C GLU A 33 -3.50 12.17 2.72
N PRO A 34 -3.58 12.05 4.05
CA PRO A 34 -2.73 11.16 4.82
C PRO A 34 -3.19 9.70 4.73
N TYR A 35 -2.21 8.80 4.61
CA TYR A 35 -2.37 7.35 4.62
C TYR A 35 -1.40 6.74 5.62
N TYR A 36 -1.76 5.58 6.17
CA TYR A 36 -0.81 4.68 6.79
C TYR A 36 -0.28 3.70 5.76
N ALA A 37 1.03 3.69 5.56
CA ALA A 37 1.78 2.65 4.89
C ALA A 37 2.17 1.58 5.91
N ILE A 38 1.78 0.34 5.65
CA ILE A 38 1.87 -0.78 6.58
C ILE A 38 2.59 -1.93 5.88
N ALA A 39 3.61 -2.47 6.52
CA ALA A 39 4.24 -3.71 6.08
C ALA A 39 3.41 -4.88 6.61
N ALA A 40 2.72 -5.58 5.70
CA ALA A 40 1.86 -6.72 6.02
C ALA A 40 2.41 -8.02 5.44
N LYS A 41 1.89 -9.14 5.94
CA LYS A 41 2.19 -10.49 5.45
C LYS A 41 0.92 -11.14 4.91
N ASN A 42 0.97 -11.70 3.71
CA ASN A 42 -0.12 -12.51 3.17
C ASN A 42 -0.09 -13.91 3.79
N THR A 43 -0.88 -14.11 4.84
CA THR A 43 -0.95 -15.39 5.57
C THR A 43 -1.59 -16.51 4.76
N SER A 44 -2.28 -16.18 3.67
CA SER A 44 -2.87 -17.16 2.73
C SER A 44 -1.93 -17.57 1.60
N ARG A 45 -0.76 -16.92 1.48
CA ARG A 45 0.17 -17.11 0.36
C ARG A 45 1.62 -17.06 0.85
N ASP A 46 2.01 -18.09 1.59
CA ASP A 46 3.37 -18.34 2.09
C ASP A 46 4.01 -17.16 2.86
N ASN A 47 3.19 -16.34 3.54
CA ASN A 47 3.65 -15.14 4.23
C ASN A 47 4.41 -14.16 3.33
N ALA A 48 4.00 -14.03 2.07
CA ALA A 48 4.54 -13.05 1.14
C ALA A 48 4.43 -11.62 1.71
N ASP A 49 5.46 -10.80 1.50
CA ASP A 49 5.43 -9.38 1.86
C ASP A 49 4.44 -8.61 0.99
N VAL A 50 3.57 -7.85 1.66
CA VAL A 50 2.57 -7.01 1.00
C VAL A 50 2.57 -5.63 1.63
N ASN A 51 2.78 -4.60 0.81
CA ASN A 51 2.57 -3.23 1.23
C ASN A 51 1.07 -2.94 1.24
N PHE A 52 0.57 -2.48 2.40
CA PHE A 52 -0.82 -2.12 2.59
C PHE A 52 -0.92 -0.64 2.94
N PHE A 53 -1.76 0.07 2.17
CA PHE A 53 -2.05 1.47 2.39
C PHE A 53 -3.49 1.63 2.83
N VAL A 54 -3.71 2.43 3.85
CA VAL A 54 -5.05 2.73 4.35
C VAL A 54 -5.16 4.21 4.65
N GLN A 55 -6.23 4.84 4.19
CA GLN A 55 -6.48 6.24 4.50
C GLN A 55 -6.53 6.45 6.01
N LYS A 56 -5.78 7.41 6.54
CA LYS A 56 -5.59 7.59 7.99
C LYS A 56 -6.91 7.69 8.76
N ASN A 57 -7.80 8.57 8.30
CA ASN A 57 -9.11 8.75 8.95
C ASN A 57 -9.96 7.47 8.97
N TRP A 58 -9.79 6.59 8.00
CA TRP A 58 -10.52 5.31 7.94
C TRP A 58 -9.87 4.26 8.83
N PHE A 59 -8.54 4.27 8.95
CA PHE A 59 -7.87 3.43 9.93
C PHE A 59 -8.28 3.81 11.35
N ASP A 60 -8.20 5.10 11.68
CA ASP A 60 -8.42 5.59 13.05
C ASP A 60 -9.88 5.40 13.52
N ASN A 61 -10.85 5.54 12.61
CA ASN A 61 -12.27 5.48 12.96
C ASN A 61 -12.99 4.20 12.51
N GLU A 62 -12.43 3.45 11.57
CA GLU A 62 -13.13 2.35 10.90
C GLU A 62 -12.32 1.05 10.80
N LEU A 63 -11.26 0.88 11.60
CA LEU A 63 -10.44 -0.34 11.63
C LEU A 63 -11.30 -1.62 11.69
N ASN A 64 -12.29 -1.66 12.58
CA ASN A 64 -13.18 -2.81 12.76
C ASN A 64 -14.11 -3.08 11.56
N LYS A 65 -14.24 -2.15 10.60
CA LYS A 65 -15.04 -2.36 9.38
C LYS A 65 -14.32 -3.16 8.31
N PHE A 66 -12.99 -3.22 8.35
CA PHE A 66 -12.19 -3.90 7.34
C PHE A 66 -11.17 -4.90 7.94
N ALA A 67 -10.93 -4.87 9.25
CA ALA A 67 -10.01 -5.77 9.92
C ALA A 67 -10.63 -6.43 11.15
N THR A 68 -10.18 -7.64 11.44
CA THR A 68 -10.35 -8.28 12.74
C THR A 68 -9.08 -8.04 13.56
N VAL A 69 -9.22 -7.50 14.76
CA VAL A 69 -8.09 -7.16 15.65
C VAL A 69 -8.01 -8.14 16.80
N ASP A 70 -6.80 -8.65 17.05
CA ASP A 70 -6.45 -9.55 18.13
C ASP A 70 -5.14 -9.08 18.78
N GLY A 71 -5.27 -8.43 19.94
CA GLY A 71 -4.17 -7.73 20.60
C GLY A 71 -3.54 -6.67 19.70
N ASN A 72 -2.24 -6.78 19.44
CA ASN A 72 -1.51 -5.88 18.55
C ASN A 72 -1.56 -6.30 17.06
N THR A 73 -2.27 -7.38 16.71
CA THR A 73 -2.32 -7.90 15.34
C THR A 73 -3.68 -7.66 14.71
N ALA A 74 -3.69 -7.11 13.49
CA ALA A 74 -4.88 -7.01 12.66
C ALA A 74 -4.81 -7.99 11.49
N ARG A 75 -5.95 -8.58 11.14
CA ARG A 75 -6.14 -9.45 9.96
C ARG A 75 -7.19 -8.85 9.04
N VAL A 76 -6.91 -8.81 7.75
CA VAL A 76 -7.76 -8.20 6.73
C VAL A 76 -7.95 -9.20 5.59
N THR A 77 -9.20 -9.46 5.24
CA THR A 77 -9.53 -10.22 4.02
C THR A 77 -9.63 -9.27 2.84
N ILE A 78 -8.92 -9.56 1.75
CA ILE A 78 -8.96 -8.73 0.55
C ILE A 78 -10.27 -8.96 -0.21
N THR A 79 -11.02 -7.88 -0.41
CA THR A 79 -12.34 -7.88 -1.06
C THR A 79 -12.42 -6.80 -2.14
N ASP A 80 -13.57 -6.69 -2.80
CA ASP A 80 -13.85 -5.67 -3.82
C ASP A 80 -13.85 -4.23 -3.30
N LYS A 81 -13.81 -4.04 -1.97
CA LYS A 81 -13.67 -2.72 -1.35
C LYS A 81 -12.25 -2.16 -1.41
N PHE A 82 -11.28 -3.01 -1.75
CA PHE A 82 -9.88 -2.63 -1.86
C PHE A 82 -9.53 -2.35 -3.31
N GLN A 83 -8.53 -1.50 -3.50
CA GLN A 83 -7.86 -1.34 -4.77
C GLN A 83 -6.42 -1.79 -4.68
N TYR A 84 -5.75 -1.96 -5.82
CA TYR A 84 -4.33 -2.28 -5.87
C TYR A 84 -3.58 -1.48 -6.92
N GLY A 85 -2.28 -1.33 -6.69
CA GLY A 85 -1.31 -1.00 -7.73
C GLY A 85 -0.35 -2.16 -7.95
N GLN A 86 0.32 -2.21 -9.10
CA GLN A 86 1.30 -3.23 -9.48
C GLN A 86 2.29 -2.67 -10.50
N LYS A 87 3.49 -3.23 -10.55
CA LYS A 87 4.55 -2.81 -11.48
C LYS A 87 4.21 -3.14 -12.94
N ASN A 88 3.63 -4.31 -13.17
CA ASN A 88 3.38 -4.84 -14.50
C ASN A 88 2.15 -5.76 -14.51
N ALA A 89 1.75 -6.23 -15.69
CA ALA A 89 0.59 -7.09 -15.88
C ALA A 89 0.69 -8.43 -15.12
N GLN A 90 1.91 -8.89 -14.82
CA GLN A 90 2.20 -10.11 -14.07
C GLN A 90 1.90 -9.97 -12.57
N GLY A 91 1.65 -8.74 -12.10
CA GLY A 91 1.30 -8.45 -10.70
C GLY A 91 2.49 -8.32 -9.78
N ASP A 92 3.67 -8.04 -10.32
CA ASP A 92 4.88 -7.82 -9.53
C ASP A 92 4.72 -6.61 -8.61
N PHE A 93 5.18 -6.76 -7.37
CA PHE A 93 5.07 -5.76 -6.30
C PHE A 93 3.66 -5.21 -6.12
N ARG A 94 2.64 -6.06 -6.32
CA ARG A 94 1.26 -5.66 -6.09
C ARG A 94 1.08 -5.26 -4.62
N PHE A 95 0.53 -4.07 -4.41
CA PHE A 95 0.23 -3.51 -3.10
C PHE A 95 -1.26 -3.22 -2.98
N VAL A 96 -1.76 -3.15 -1.75
CA VAL A 96 -3.18 -3.01 -1.44
C VAL A 96 -3.46 -1.58 -0.97
N VAL A 97 -4.60 -1.01 -1.34
CA VAL A 97 -5.09 0.30 -0.87
C VAL A 97 -6.53 0.18 -0.39
N TYR A 98 -6.80 0.65 0.83
CA TYR A 98 -8.14 0.83 1.39
C TYR A 98 -8.43 2.31 1.63
N HIS A 99 -9.35 2.88 0.84
CA HIS A 99 -9.64 4.31 0.85
C HIS A 99 -10.96 4.63 0.13
N ASP A 100 -11.34 5.91 0.16
CA ASP A 100 -12.43 6.44 -0.65
C ASP A 100 -12.10 6.32 -2.15
N THR A 101 -12.78 5.39 -2.83
CA THR A 101 -12.57 5.06 -4.25
C THR A 101 -13.04 6.17 -5.21
N SER A 102 -13.72 7.21 -4.74
CA SER A 102 -13.99 8.42 -5.53
C SER A 102 -12.71 9.23 -5.80
N ARG A 103 -11.68 9.01 -4.97
CA ARG A 103 -10.34 9.58 -5.13
C ARG A 103 -9.56 8.74 -6.13
N LYS A 104 -8.95 9.40 -7.11
CA LYS A 104 -8.21 8.75 -8.20
C LYS A 104 -6.72 9.11 -8.17
N PRO A 105 -5.98 8.83 -7.09
CA PRO A 105 -4.53 8.94 -7.13
C PRO A 105 -3.94 7.90 -8.10
N TYR A 106 -2.89 8.29 -8.82
CA TYR A 106 -2.08 7.33 -9.58
C TYR A 106 -1.29 6.43 -8.64
N GLN A 107 -1.07 5.18 -9.03
CA GLN A 107 -0.41 4.19 -8.17
C GLN A 107 1.02 4.59 -7.75
N HIS A 108 1.77 5.25 -8.65
CA HIS A 108 3.16 5.66 -8.37
C HIS A 108 3.26 6.63 -7.18
N ARG A 109 2.20 7.39 -6.86
CA ARG A 109 2.21 8.34 -5.75
C ARG A 109 2.39 7.67 -4.39
N PHE A 110 1.85 6.46 -4.21
CA PHE A 110 2.03 5.68 -2.99
C PHE A 110 3.47 5.18 -2.83
N ILE A 111 4.12 4.85 -3.95
CA ILE A 111 5.49 4.35 -3.97
C ILE A 111 6.47 5.50 -3.73
N GLU A 112 6.34 6.59 -4.48
CA GLU A 112 7.16 7.80 -4.32
C GLU A 112 7.15 8.29 -2.88
N THR A 113 5.96 8.49 -2.30
CA THR A 113 5.87 9.04 -0.95
C THR A 113 6.44 8.09 0.11
N THR A 114 6.38 6.78 -0.13
CA THR A 114 6.87 5.78 0.83
C THR A 114 8.39 5.66 0.78
N LEU A 115 8.96 5.59 -0.43
CA LEU A 115 10.41 5.44 -0.61
C LEU A 115 11.17 6.74 -0.33
N LEU A 116 10.56 7.90 -0.55
CA LEU A 116 11.15 9.20 -0.18
C LEU A 116 11.04 9.50 1.32
N ALA A 117 10.19 8.78 2.06
CA ALA A 117 10.06 8.98 3.50
C ALA A 117 11.30 8.42 4.23
N LYS A 118 12.11 9.31 4.81
CA LYS A 118 13.40 8.95 5.43
C LYS A 118 13.24 8.20 6.78
N GLY A 119 14.05 7.17 7.00
CA GLY A 119 14.42 6.60 8.31
C GLY A 119 13.49 5.54 8.92
N GLY A 120 14.03 4.67 9.78
CA GLY A 120 13.29 3.71 10.61
C GLY A 120 13.03 2.33 9.98
N ASP A 121 12.87 1.31 10.83
CA ASP A 121 12.75 -0.11 10.43
C ASP A 121 11.54 -0.37 9.52
N ILE A 122 10.44 0.37 9.72
CA ILE A 122 9.22 0.23 8.91
C ILE A 122 9.48 0.70 7.47
N ALA A 123 10.26 1.76 7.26
CA ALA A 123 10.59 2.23 5.92
C ALA A 123 11.40 1.18 5.15
N LEU A 124 12.35 0.51 5.83
CA LEU A 124 13.10 -0.59 5.24
C LEU A 124 12.18 -1.76 4.86
N LYS A 125 11.26 -2.17 5.73
CA LYS A 125 10.29 -3.23 5.42
C LYS A 125 9.40 -2.89 4.22
N LEU A 126 8.89 -1.65 4.16
CA LEU A 126 8.08 -1.17 3.04
C LEU A 126 8.86 -1.12 1.72
N ALA A 127 10.13 -0.67 1.77
CA ALA A 127 11.03 -0.68 0.63
C ALA A 127 11.27 -2.10 0.12
N LYS A 128 11.55 -3.06 1.01
CA LYS A 128 11.67 -4.49 0.69
C LYS A 128 10.41 -5.05 0.04
N GLY A 129 9.23 -4.69 0.52
CA GLY A 129 7.94 -5.08 -0.09
C GLY A 129 7.76 -4.61 -1.54
N PHE A 130 8.48 -3.56 -1.96
CA PHE A 130 8.55 -3.11 -3.35
C PHE A 130 9.76 -3.66 -4.11
N GLY A 131 10.56 -4.56 -3.51
CA GLY A 131 11.82 -5.04 -4.11
C GLY A 131 12.93 -3.99 -4.12
N TYR A 132 12.78 -2.91 -3.35
CA TYR A 132 13.77 -1.86 -3.20
C TYR A 132 14.82 -2.26 -2.15
N GLU A 133 15.68 -3.21 -2.52
CA GLU A 133 16.89 -3.60 -1.77
C GLU A 133 18.18 -3.35 -2.58
N GLN A 134 18.06 -3.08 -3.88
CA GLN A 134 19.21 -2.97 -4.79
C GLN A 134 19.83 -1.55 -4.77
N LEU A 135 21.06 -1.50 -4.26
CA LEU A 135 22.03 -0.41 -4.41
C LEU A 135 22.15 -0.01 -5.89
N GLY A 136 21.59 1.13 -6.29
CA GLY A 136 21.87 1.75 -7.59
C GLY A 136 20.76 2.57 -8.25
N THR A 137 19.48 2.40 -7.88
CA THR A 137 18.37 3.06 -8.59
C THR A 137 17.90 4.32 -7.88
N ASN A 138 17.72 5.42 -8.63
CA ASN A 138 17.01 6.60 -8.12
C ASN A 138 15.55 6.21 -7.84
N VAL A 139 15.01 6.54 -6.65
CA VAL A 139 13.61 6.29 -6.26
C VAL A 139 12.64 6.71 -7.37
N SER A 140 12.93 7.83 -8.03
CA SER A 140 12.12 8.37 -9.13
C SER A 140 12.08 7.42 -10.33
N ASP A 141 13.19 6.75 -10.68
CA ASP A 141 13.24 5.81 -11.80
C ASP A 141 12.53 4.49 -11.50
N PHE A 142 12.59 4.05 -10.24
CA PHE A 142 11.77 2.92 -9.80
C PHE A 142 10.28 3.27 -9.86
N ALA A 143 9.88 4.42 -9.32
CA ALA A 143 8.49 4.90 -9.35
C ALA A 143 7.97 5.10 -10.79
N LYS A 144 8.82 5.50 -11.75
CA LYS A 144 8.48 5.57 -13.18
C LYS A 144 7.96 4.25 -13.74
N SER A 145 8.40 3.11 -13.22
CA SER A 145 7.89 1.80 -13.62
C SER A 145 6.40 1.59 -13.28
N PHE A 146 5.83 2.47 -12.46
CA PHE A 146 4.44 2.46 -12.03
C PHE A 146 3.66 3.70 -12.51
N ILE A 147 4.30 4.62 -13.26
CA ILE A 147 3.67 5.84 -13.76
C ILE A 147 2.63 5.51 -14.85
N GLY A 148 1.58 6.32 -14.92
CA GLY A 148 0.56 6.26 -15.97
C GLY A 148 -0.72 5.53 -15.57
N ASP A 149 -0.66 4.69 -14.54
CA ASP A 149 -1.79 3.88 -14.12
C ASP A 149 -2.46 4.40 -12.85
N TYR A 150 -3.80 4.40 -12.87
CA TYR A 150 -4.60 4.50 -11.65
C TYR A 150 -4.56 3.17 -10.86
N LEU A 151 -4.98 3.23 -9.61
CA LEU A 151 -5.28 2.02 -8.85
C LEU A 151 -6.39 1.22 -9.54
N ARG A 152 -6.31 -0.11 -9.44
CA ARG A 152 -7.21 -1.09 -10.05
C ARG A 152 -8.08 -1.75 -8.99
N ASN A 153 -9.27 -2.22 -9.35
CA ASN A 153 -10.11 -3.01 -8.44
C ASN A 153 -9.65 -4.47 -8.44
N PHE A 154 -9.76 -5.13 -7.27
CA PHE A 154 -9.47 -6.55 -7.09
C PHE A 154 -10.45 -7.50 -7.81
#